data_AF-A0A940TQY2-F1
#
_entry.id   AF-A0A940TQY2-F1
#
_cell.length_a   1.000
_cell.length_b   1.000
_cell.length_c   1.000
_cell.angle_alpha   90.00
_cell.angle_beta   90.00
_cell.angle_gamma   90.00
#
_symmetry.space_group_name_H-M   'P 1'
#
loop_
_entity.id
_entity.type
_entity.pdbx_description
1 polymer ?
#
loop_
_entity_poly.entity_id
_entity_poly.type
_entity_poly.pdbx_seq_one_letter_code
_entity_poly.pdbx_strand_id
1 'polypeptide(L)'
;QFVSLHALVPGIWTVQRGHRLLESIEADIRHALPSVTVLTHLESLNDPTSWDDTSLDRTETPPIESPAKQQQQSSDGDATLPKNVKL
;
A
#
# COMPACT_ATOMS: atom_id res chain seq x y z
N GLN A 1 4.34 14.17 -22.80
CA GLN A 1 5.10 13.31 -21.86
C GLN A 1 4.44 13.43 -20.50
N PHE A 2 4.56 12.41 -19.63
CA PHE A 2 3.92 12.41 -18.32
C PHE A 2 4.95 12.10 -17.23
N VAL A 3 4.89 12.83 -16.12
CA VAL A 3 5.71 12.62 -14.92
C VAL A 3 4.75 12.45 -13.75
N SER A 4 4.88 11.35 -13.03
CA SER A 4 4.28 11.17 -11.71
C SER A 4 5.37 11.14 -10.66
N LEU A 5 5.16 11.81 -9.53
CA LEU A 5 6.09 11.79 -8.41
C LEU A 5 5.36 11.69 -7.07
N HIS A 6 6.03 11.09 -6.10
CA HIS A 6 5.54 10.95 -4.72
C HIS A 6 6.48 11.75 -3.82
N ALA A 7 5.93 12.67 -3.04
CA ALA A 7 6.68 13.54 -2.16
C ALA A 7 6.37 13.19 -0.71
N LEU A 8 7.30 12.51 -0.05
CA LEU A 8 7.21 12.21 1.37
C LEU A 8 7.65 13.42 2.20
N VAL A 9 6.76 13.92 3.06
CA VAL A 9 7.01 15.06 3.95
C VAL A 9 6.77 14.68 5.40
N PRO A 10 7.36 15.38 6.39
CA PRO A 10 7.02 15.14 7.80
C PRO A 10 5.51 15.21 8.02
N GLY A 11 4.93 14.20 8.68
CA GLY A 11 3.49 14.07 8.87
C GLY A 11 2.87 15.19 9.72
N ILE A 12 3.70 15.98 10.41
CA ILE A 12 3.27 17.18 11.12
C ILE A 12 3.04 18.39 10.19
N TRP A 13 3.40 18.30 8.90
CA TRP A 13 3.12 19.36 7.95
C TRP A 13 1.62 19.39 7.63
N THR A 14 1.08 20.60 7.56
CA THR A 14 -0.25 20.78 6.99
C THR A 14 -0.19 20.50 5.49
N VAL A 15 -1.30 19.99 4.95
CA VAL A 15 -1.48 19.81 3.49
C VAL A 15 -1.13 21.10 2.74
N GLN A 16 -1.56 22.26 3.26
CA GLN A 16 -1.25 23.56 2.66
C GLN A 16 0.24 23.85 2.54
N ARG A 17 1.05 23.45 3.54
CA ARG A 17 2.50 23.63 3.51
C ARG A 17 3.14 22.73 2.47
N GLY A 18 2.75 21.45 2.44
CA GLY A 18 3.24 20.51 1.42
C GLY A 18 2.86 20.95 0.01
N HIS A 19 1.62 21.38 -0.21
CA HIS A 19 1.16 21.90 -1.50
C HIS A 19 2.00 23.08 -2.00
N ARG A 20 2.40 24.01 -1.13
CA ARG A 20 3.26 25.14 -1.55
C ARG A 20 4.63 24.67 -2.04
N LEU A 21 5.20 23.66 -1.40
CA LEU A 21 6.45 23.04 -1.87
C LEU A 21 6.23 22.37 -3.23
N LEU A 22 5.15 21.61 -3.38
CA LEU A 22 4.87 20.91 -4.64
C LEU A 22 4.68 21.87 -5.82
N GLU A 23 4.00 23.00 -5.63
CA GLU A 23 3.88 24.01 -6.68
C GLU A 23 5.24 24.49 -7.20
N SER A 24 6.21 24.70 -6.30
CA SER A 24 7.57 25.07 -6.72
C SER A 24 8.27 23.96 -7.49
N ILE A 25 8.19 22.72 -7.01
CA ILE A 25 8.84 21.57 -7.66
C ILE A 25 8.24 21.33 -9.04
N GLU A 26 6.92 21.33 -9.16
CA GLU A 26 6.26 21.11 -10.45
C GLU A 26 6.51 22.27 -11.43
N ALA A 27 6.61 23.51 -10.95
CA ALA A 27 7.00 24.65 -11.78
C ALA A 27 8.41 24.46 -12.36
N ASP A 28 9.37 24.04 -11.53
CA ASP A 28 10.74 23.77 -11.96
C ASP A 28 10.81 22.63 -12.98
N ILE A 29 10.03 21.56 -12.78
CA ILE A 29 9.94 20.45 -13.74
C ILE A 29 9.35 20.92 -15.08
N ARG A 30 8.23 21.66 -15.05
CA ARG A 30 7.60 22.20 -16.27
C ARG A 30 8.52 23.17 -17.01
N HIS A 31 9.38 23.89 -16.29
CA HIS A 31 10.38 24.77 -16.88
C HIS A 31 11.52 23.99 -17.55
N ALA A 32 12.04 22.95 -16.90
CA ALA A 32 13.13 22.13 -17.42
C ALA A 32 12.69 21.19 -18.55
N LEU A 33 11.43 20.74 -18.54
CA LEU A 33 10.87 19.79 -19.50
C LEU A 33 9.60 20.38 -20.16
N PRO A 34 9.74 21.14 -21.25
CA PRO A 34 8.59 21.70 -21.96
C PRO A 34 7.61 20.61 -22.42
N SER A 35 6.31 20.91 -22.36
CA SER A 35 5.21 20.03 -22.81
C SER A 35 5.08 18.71 -22.04
N VAL A 36 5.41 18.72 -20.75
CA VAL A 36 5.14 17.63 -19.81
C VAL A 36 3.87 17.92 -18.99
N THR A 37 3.11 16.87 -18.69
CA THR A 37 2.08 16.89 -17.63
C THR A 37 2.69 16.29 -16.38
N VAL A 38 2.61 17.02 -15.25
CA VAL A 38 3.13 16.58 -13.96
C VAL A 38 1.97 16.31 -13.02
N LEU A 39 2.03 15.19 -12.31
CA LEU A 39 1.13 14.86 -11.21
C LEU A 39 1.97 14.50 -9.99
N THR A 40 1.60 15.02 -8.83
CA THR A 40 2.30 14.74 -7.58
C THR A 40 1.35 14.24 -6.50
N HIS A 41 1.73 13.16 -5.83
CA HIS A 41 1.15 12.76 -4.56
C HIS A 41 1.95 13.35 -3.39
N LEU A 42 1.25 13.96 -2.43
CA LEU A 42 1.83 14.40 -1.17
C LEU A 42 1.56 13.33 -0.12
N GLU A 43 2.62 12.80 0.47
CA GLU A 43 2.54 11.65 1.37
C GLU A 43 3.28 11.90 2.68
N SER A 44 2.85 11.21 3.74
CA SER A 44 3.47 11.34 5.04
C SER A 44 4.70 10.43 5.14
N LEU A 45 5.87 11.02 5.35
CA LEU A 45 7.11 10.30 5.67
C LEU A 45 6.96 9.41 6.91
N ASN A 46 6.05 9.76 7.81
CA ASN A 46 5.80 9.03 9.05
C ASN A 46 4.81 7.87 8.90
N ASP A 47 4.17 7.72 7.74
CA ASP A 47 3.30 6.59 7.45
C ASP A 47 4.10 5.52 6.70
N PRO A 48 4.31 4.32 7.27
CA PRO A 48 4.99 3.23 6.58
C PRO A 48 4.34 2.86 5.24
N THR A 49 3.02 3.03 5.11
CA THR A 49 2.28 2.68 3.88
C THR A 49 2.59 3.61 2.71
N SER A 50 3.14 4.80 2.97
CA SER A 50 3.63 5.71 1.93
C SER A 50 4.83 5.18 1.16
N TRP A 51 5.52 4.16 1.67
CA TRP A 51 6.62 3.51 0.94
C TRP A 51 6.14 2.40 0.00
N ASP A 52 4.89 1.97 0.15
CA ASP A 52 4.31 0.90 -0.66
C ASP A 52 3.74 1.46 -1.99
N ASP A 53 3.51 2.78 -2.08
CA ASP A 53 2.96 3.46 -3.26
C ASP A 53 4.05 3.87 -4.27
N THR A 54 4.77 2.88 -4.82
CA THR A 54 5.91 3.13 -5.73
C THR A 54 5.66 2.76 -7.19
N SER A 55 4.59 2.02 -7.49
CA SER A 55 4.26 1.57 -8.85
C SER A 55 3.29 2.54 -9.54
N LEU A 56 3.64 3.01 -10.74
CA LEU A 56 2.77 3.87 -11.57
C LEU A 56 1.44 3.19 -11.92
N ASP A 57 1.50 1.91 -12.31
CA ASP A 57 0.33 1.07 -12.53
C ASP A 57 0.19 0.12 -11.35
N ARG A 58 -0.78 0.40 -10.46
CA ARG A 58 -1.19 -0.58 -9.46
C ARG A 58 -1.98 -1.67 -10.19
N THR A 59 -1.30 -2.65 -10.79
CA THR A 59 -1.97 -3.89 -11.17
C THR A 59 -2.31 -4.60 -9.87
N GLU A 60 -3.55 -4.50 -9.41
CA GLU A 60 -4.04 -5.17 -8.22
C GLU A 60 -3.67 -6.66 -8.30
N THR A 61 -2.62 -7.06 -7.59
CA THR A 61 -2.44 -8.45 -7.23
C THR A 61 -3.28 -8.62 -5.97
N PRO A 62 -4.34 -9.45 -5.98
CA PRO A 62 -5.15 -9.65 -4.79
C PRO A 62 -4.24 -10.17 -3.66
N PRO A 63 -4.50 -9.78 -2.40
CA PRO A 63 -3.63 -10.17 -1.30
C PRO A 63 -3.49 -11.69 -1.27
N ILE A 64 -2.26 -12.18 -1.35
CA ILE A 64 -1.98 -13.59 -1.05
C ILE A 64 -2.29 -13.75 0.44
N GLU A 65 -3.41 -14.39 0.76
CA GLU A 65 -3.72 -14.83 2.12
C GLU A 65 -2.53 -15.64 2.66
N SER A 66 -1.89 -15.14 3.72
CA SER A 66 -0.84 -15.88 4.42
C SER A 66 -1.44 -17.10 5.13
N PRO A 67 -1.00 -18.34 4.84
CA PRO A 67 -1.51 -19.50 5.54
C PRO A 67 -0.68 -19.73 6.81
N ALA A 68 -0.99 -19.03 7.91
CA ALA A 68 -0.51 -19.44 9.24
C ALA A 68 -1.19 -18.70 10.39
N LYS A 69 -2.25 -19.30 10.94
CA LYS A 69 -2.42 -19.46 12.40
C LYS A 69 -3.42 -20.60 12.64
N GLN A 70 -2.91 -21.83 12.59
CA GLN A 70 -3.50 -22.92 13.35
C GLN A 70 -3.39 -22.54 14.83
N GLN A 71 -4.50 -22.13 15.44
CA GLN A 71 -4.62 -22.11 16.90
C GLN A 71 -5.53 -23.27 17.30
N GLN A 72 -4.92 -24.15 18.09
CA GLN A 72 -5.49 -25.30 18.76
C GLN A 72 -6.72 -24.93 19.60
N GLN A 73 -7.75 -25.77 19.54
CA GLN A 73 -8.69 -25.99 20.64
C GLN A 73 -8.87 -27.50 20.84
N SER A 74 -8.13 -28.04 21.82
CA SER A 74 -8.55 -29.14 22.71
C SER A 74 -9.71 -28.63 23.60
N SER A 75 -10.67 -29.36 24.14
CA SER A 75 -10.94 -30.80 24.35
C SER A 75 -12.40 -30.95 24.77
N ASP A 76 -12.97 -32.15 24.55
CA ASP A 76 -14.06 -32.85 25.28
C ASP A 76 -14.91 -33.58 24.21
N GLY A 77 -14.96 -34.90 24.08
CA GLY A 77 -14.79 -35.95 25.08
C GLY A 77 -16.08 -36.77 25.12
N ASP A 78 -16.38 -37.57 24.09
CA ASP A 78 -17.20 -38.77 24.28
C ASP A 78 -16.94 -39.81 23.18
N ALA A 79 -16.88 -41.07 23.60
CA ALA A 79 -16.34 -42.21 22.89
C ALA A 79 -17.42 -42.96 22.08
N THR A 80 -17.08 -43.46 20.89
CA THR A 80 -17.57 -44.76 20.37
C THR A 80 -16.68 -45.24 19.20
N LEU A 81 -16.14 -46.46 19.34
CA LEU A 81 -15.29 -47.19 18.39
C LEU A 81 -16.12 -47.94 17.30
N PRO A 82 -15.49 -48.42 16.20
CA PRO A 82 -16.11 -48.51 14.88
C PRO A 82 -16.76 -49.86 14.56
N LYS A 83 -17.61 -49.91 13.52
CA LYS A 83 -18.06 -51.16 12.89
C LYS A 83 -17.86 -51.15 11.38
N ASN A 84 -16.93 -52.02 10.99
CA ASN A 84 -16.56 -52.59 9.70
C ASN A 84 -17.57 -52.51 8.54
N VAL A 85 -17.03 -52.12 7.38
CA VAL A 85 -17.53 -52.46 6.04
C VAL A 85 -17.49 -53.98 5.84
N LYS A 86 -18.61 -54.56 5.42
CA LYS A 86 -18.65 -55.80 4.64
C LYS A 86 -19.93 -55.86 3.79
N LEU A 87 -19.72 -55.89 2.47
CA LEU A 87 -20.63 -56.09 1.33
C LEU A 87 -21.64 -54.97 1.05
#